data_AF-A0A062GUB1-F1
#
_entry.id   AF-A0A062GUB1-F1
#
_cell.length_a   1.000
_cell.length_b   1.000
_cell.length_c   1.000
_cell.angle_alpha   90.00
_cell.angle_beta   90.00
_cell.angle_gamma   90.00
#
_symmetry.space_group_name_H-M   'P 1'
#
loop_
_entity.id
_entity.type
_entity.pdbx_description
1 polymer ?
#
loop_
_entity_poly.entity_id
_entity_poly.type
_entity_poly.pdbx_seq_one_letter_code
_entity_poly.pdbx_strand_id
1 'polypeptide(L)'
;MFSDRFEQLVQALRILPSVGPKSAQRMALHLLMKNREGAFALAHALHEASSYIHECSVCHSLTEHEICDICASTDRDDQLLCVVESPADVM
;
A
#
# COMPACT_ATOMS: atom_id res chain seq x y z
N MET A 1 23.00 21.81 -2.81
CA MET A 1 21.55 22.08 -2.73
C MET A 1 20.89 21.11 -3.69
N PHE A 2 20.02 20.21 -3.22
CA PHE A 2 19.34 19.28 -4.12
C PHE A 2 18.25 20.02 -4.91
N SER A 3 17.87 19.52 -6.09
CA SER A 3 16.83 20.14 -6.92
C SER A 3 15.44 20.05 -6.28
N ASP A 4 14.52 20.93 -6.64
CA ASP A 4 13.13 20.92 -6.12
C ASP A 4 12.43 19.56 -6.26
N ARG A 5 12.67 18.83 -7.37
CA ARG A 5 12.10 17.48 -7.58
C ARG A 5 12.61 16.44 -6.58
N PHE A 6 13.84 16.60 -6.10
CA PHE A 6 14.40 15.71 -5.09
C PHE A 6 13.73 15.96 -3.74
N GLU A 7 13.57 17.23 -3.35
CA GLU A 7 12.87 17.59 -2.12
C GLU A 7 11.42 17.12 -2.15
N GLN A 8 10.72 17.24 -3.30
CA GLN A 8 9.37 16.71 -3.47
C GLN A 8 9.32 15.19 -3.24
N LEU A 9 10.26 14.42 -3.79
CA LEU A 9 10.34 12.98 -3.52
C LEU A 9 10.59 12.68 -2.04
N VAL A 10 11.49 13.41 -1.40
CA VAL A 10 11.75 13.26 0.04
C VAL A 10 10.48 13.55 0.85
N GLN A 11 9.72 14.60 0.52
CA GLN A 11 8.45 14.89 1.20
C GLN A 11 7.40 13.82 0.94
N ALA A 12 7.28 13.33 -0.30
CA ALA A 12 6.33 12.28 -0.64
C ALA A 12 6.61 10.98 0.15
N LEU A 13 7.87 10.62 0.35
CA LEU A 13 8.25 9.43 1.13
C LEU A 13 7.94 9.54 2.63
N ARG A 14 7.78 10.76 3.16
CA ARG A 14 7.50 10.99 4.59
C ARG A 14 6.07 10.72 5.00
N ILE A 15 5.16 10.48 4.07
CA ILE A 15 3.78 10.07 4.39
C ILE A 15 3.73 8.64 4.97
N LEU A 16 4.78 7.86 4.73
CA LEU A 16 4.86 6.47 5.18
C LEU A 16 5.11 6.40 6.70
N PRO A 17 4.48 5.44 7.40
CA PRO A 17 4.71 5.25 8.82
C PRO A 17 6.20 4.99 9.08
N SER A 18 6.74 5.58 10.16
CA SER A 18 8.14 5.45 10.57
C SER A 18 9.21 6.06 9.64
N VAL A 19 8.81 6.76 8.57
CA VAL A 19 9.76 7.42 7.65
C VAL A 19 9.99 8.89 8.02
N GLY A 20 11.02 9.11 8.84
CA GLY A 20 11.51 10.47 9.15
C GLY A 20 12.31 11.12 8.00
N PRO A 21 12.65 12.42 8.10
CA PRO A 21 13.32 13.18 7.04
C PRO A 21 14.66 12.59 6.62
N LYS A 22 15.48 12.14 7.59
CA LYS A 22 16.77 11.49 7.29
C LYS A 22 16.60 10.15 6.56
N SER A 23 15.58 9.37 6.92
CA SER A 23 15.31 8.08 6.26
C SER A 23 14.78 8.30 4.84
N ALA A 24 13.84 9.22 4.65
CA ALA A 24 13.32 9.59 3.34
C ALA A 24 14.43 10.04 2.39
N GLN A 25 15.35 10.91 2.87
CA GLN A 25 16.49 11.35 2.07
C GLN A 25 17.40 10.19 1.66
N ARG A 26 17.70 9.25 2.56
CA ARG A 26 18.50 8.05 2.21
C ARG A 26 17.79 7.19 1.16
N MET A 27 16.49 7.00 1.29
CA MET A 27 15.69 6.23 0.34
C MET A 27 15.68 6.88 -1.04
N ALA A 28 15.44 8.20 -1.11
CA ALA A 28 15.47 8.96 -2.36
C ALA A 28 16.84 8.87 -3.06
N LEU A 29 17.95 9.03 -2.33
CA LEU A 29 19.29 8.88 -2.90
C LEU A 29 19.55 7.45 -3.39
N HIS A 30 19.13 6.44 -2.64
CA HIS A 30 19.29 5.04 -3.05
C HIS A 30 18.54 4.76 -4.36
N LEU A 31 17.26 5.14 -4.46
CA LEU A 31 16.45 4.96 -5.66
C LEU A 31 17.06 5.69 -6.85
N LEU A 32 17.46 6.95 -6.70
CA LEU A 32 17.93 7.75 -7.83
C LEU A 32 19.34 7.40 -8.31
N MET A 33 20.21 6.93 -7.43
CA MET A 33 21.63 6.65 -7.73
C MET A 33 21.92 5.17 -7.96
N LYS A 34 21.19 4.27 -7.30
CA LYS A 34 21.49 2.83 -7.30
C LYS A 34 20.38 1.96 -7.86
N ASN A 35 19.12 2.40 -7.84
CA ASN A 35 17.99 1.58 -8.25
C ASN A 35 16.88 2.38 -8.94
N ARG A 36 17.20 2.92 -10.13
CA ARG A 36 16.27 3.79 -10.86
C ARG A 36 15.09 3.01 -11.44
N GLU A 37 15.32 1.79 -11.91
CA GLU A 37 14.24 0.89 -12.37
C GLU A 37 13.29 0.55 -11.22
N GLY A 38 13.82 0.22 -10.03
CA GLY A 38 13.01 0.00 -8.84
C GLY A 38 12.20 1.23 -8.43
N ALA A 39 12.69 2.44 -8.69
CA ALA A 39 11.92 3.67 -8.45
C ALA A 39 10.67 3.75 -9.33
N PHE A 40 10.80 3.39 -10.62
CA PHE A 40 9.66 3.37 -11.55
C PHE A 40 8.70 2.23 -11.23
N ALA A 41 9.22 1.03 -10.93
CA ALA A 41 8.40 -0.10 -10.54
C ALA A 41 7.60 0.18 -9.26
N LEU A 42 8.23 0.82 -8.26
CA LEU A 42 7.56 1.25 -7.03
C LEU A 42 6.44 2.26 -7.30
N ALA A 43 6.71 3.27 -8.14
CA ALA A 43 5.71 4.27 -8.49
C ALA A 43 4.50 3.63 -9.19
N HIS A 44 4.75 2.68 -10.10
CA HIS A 44 3.68 1.96 -10.79
C HIS A 44 2.87 1.07 -9.83
N ALA A 45 3.54 0.28 -8.97
CA ALA A 45 2.85 -0.57 -8.00
C ALA A 45 1.99 0.23 -7.02
N LEU A 46 2.47 1.39 -6.57
CA LEU A 46 1.67 2.29 -5.72
C LEU A 46 0.44 2.81 -6.45
N HIS A 47 0.59 3.18 -7.73
CA HIS A 47 -0.53 3.65 -8.56
C HIS A 47 -1.59 2.56 -8.76
N GLU A 48 -1.18 1.35 -9.16
CA GLU A 48 -2.10 0.24 -9.38
C GLU A 48 -2.84 -0.12 -8.09
N ALA A 49 -2.11 -0.35 -6.99
CA ALA A 49 -2.71 -0.74 -5.72
C ALA A 49 -3.72 0.30 -5.21
N SER A 50 -3.38 1.60 -5.28
CA SER A 50 -4.29 2.67 -4.84
C SER A 50 -5.48 2.91 -5.77
N SER A 51 -5.41 2.46 -7.02
CA SER A 51 -6.50 2.63 -8.01
C SER A 51 -7.49 1.47 -7.98
N TYR A 52 -7.04 0.26 -7.68
CA TYR A 52 -7.84 -0.96 -7.81
C TYR A 52 -8.24 -1.58 -6.47
N ILE A 53 -7.41 -1.47 -5.42
CA ILE A 53 -7.73 -2.06 -4.11
C ILE A 53 -8.71 -1.16 -3.37
N HIS A 54 -9.81 -1.76 -2.91
CA HIS A 54 -10.87 -1.10 -2.16
C HIS A 54 -11.43 -2.05 -1.08
N GLU A 55 -12.41 -1.56 -0.31
CA GLU A 55 -13.06 -2.36 0.74
C GLU A 55 -14.18 -3.23 0.16
N CYS A 56 -14.23 -4.48 0.61
CA CYS A 56 -15.32 -5.40 0.36
C CYS A 56 -16.64 -4.84 0.91
N SER A 57 -17.71 -4.88 0.11
CA SER A 57 -19.05 -4.41 0.47
C SER A 57 -19.70 -5.12 1.67
N VAL A 58 -19.19 -6.30 2.06
CA VAL A 58 -19.76 -7.14 3.14
C VAL A 58 -18.94 -7.07 4.42
N CYS A 59 -17.63 -7.31 4.34
CA CYS A 59 -16.75 -7.44 5.52
C CYS A 59 -15.73 -6.31 5.66
N HIS A 60 -15.70 -5.34 4.73
CA HIS A 60 -14.74 -4.24 4.71
C HIS A 60 -13.25 -4.64 4.65
N SER A 61 -12.95 -5.91 4.35
CA SER A 61 -11.56 -6.33 4.06
C SER A 61 -11.11 -5.78 2.70
N LEU A 62 -9.80 -5.72 2.48
CA LEU A 62 -9.21 -5.20 1.24
C LEU A 62 -9.32 -6.24 0.10
N THR A 63 -9.77 -5.79 -1.06
CA THR A 63 -9.96 -6.64 -2.25
C THR A 63 -9.97 -5.79 -3.53
N GLU A 64 -9.82 -6.44 -4.69
CA GLU A 64 -9.98 -5.82 -6.02
C GLU A 64 -11.38 -6.05 -6.61
N HIS A 65 -12.24 -6.82 -5.92
CA HIS A 65 -13.60 -7.15 -6.34
C HIS A 65 -14.64 -6.49 -5.40
N GLU A 66 -15.88 -6.35 -5.86
CA GLU A 66 -16.98 -5.82 -5.04
C GLU A 66 -17.23 -6.65 -3.76
N ILE A 67 -17.00 -7.96 -3.85
CA ILE A 67 -17.08 -8.93 -2.75
C ILE A 67 -15.77 -9.72 -2.72
N CYS A 68 -15.12 -9.79 -1.57
CA CYS A 68 -13.88 -10.54 -1.42
C CYS A 68 -14.11 -12.05 -1.51
N ASP A 69 -13.05 -12.81 -1.83
CA ASP A 69 -13.10 -14.27 -1.99
C ASP A 69 -13.60 -14.99 -0.73
N ILE A 70 -13.33 -14.41 0.44
CA ILE A 70 -13.77 -14.93 1.75
C ILE A 70 -15.29 -14.80 1.91
N CYS A 71 -15.91 -13.74 1.41
CA CYS A 71 -17.36 -13.55 1.48
C CYS A 71 -18.09 -14.28 0.35
N ALA A 72 -17.45 -14.44 -0.81
CA ALA A 72 -18.03 -15.15 -1.96
C ALA A 72 -17.95 -16.69 -1.82
N SER A 73 -17.12 -17.22 -0.92
CA SER A 73 -16.93 -18.65 -0.74
C SER A 73 -18.17 -19.35 -0.16
N THR A 74 -18.63 -20.40 -0.85
CA THR A 74 -19.74 -21.26 -0.41
C THR A 74 -19.33 -22.32 0.61
N ASP A 75 -18.03 -22.51 0.83
CA ASP A 75 -17.51 -23.53 1.75
C ASP A 75 -17.46 -23.05 3.20
N ARG A 76 -17.80 -21.79 3.44
CA ARG A 76 -17.77 -21.17 4.76
C ARG A 76 -19.12 -21.27 5.47
N ASP A 77 -19.05 -21.35 6.79
CA ASP A 77 -20.22 -21.26 7.67
C ASP A 77 -20.74 -19.81 7.70
N ASP A 78 -21.96 -19.60 7.21
CA ASP A 78 -22.62 -18.29 7.13
C ASP A 78 -23.17 -17.81 8.48
N GLN A 79 -23.14 -18.65 9.52
CA GLN A 79 -23.56 -18.31 10.88
C GLN A 79 -22.41 -17.84 11.78
N LEU A 80 -21.16 -17.97 11.32
CA LEU A 80 -19.97 -17.64 12.12
C LEU A 80 -19.23 -16.41 11.59
N LEU A 81 -19.24 -15.33 12.38
CA LEU A 81 -18.51 -14.10 12.10
C LEU A 81 -17.30 -13.95 13.03
N CYS A 82 -16.11 -13.75 12.45
CA CYS A 82 -14.90 -13.38 13.19
C CYS A 82 -14.66 -11.88 13.03
N VAL A 83 -14.74 -11.15 14.14
CA VAL A 83 -14.51 -9.69 14.17
C VAL A 83 -13.05 -9.45 14.48
N VAL A 84 -12.40 -8.62 13.66
CA VAL A 84 -10.99 -8.25 13.78
C VAL A 84 -10.82 -6.73 13.82
N GLU A 85 -9.65 -6.25 14.27
CA GLU A 85 -9.35 -4.82 14.33
C GLU A 85 -8.94 -4.26 12.96
N SER A 86 -8.17 -5.03 12.19
CA SER A 86 -7.66 -4.61 10.89
C SER A 86 -7.75 -5.72 9.84
N PRO A 87 -7.79 -5.36 8.53
CA PRO A 87 -7.71 -6.36 7.46
C PRO A 87 -6.48 -7.26 7.53
N ALA A 88 -5.39 -6.79 8.15
CA ALA A 88 -4.16 -7.56 8.30
C ALA A 88 -4.29 -8.73 9.28
N ASP A 89 -5.27 -8.70 10.19
CA ASP A 89 -5.49 -9.77 11.18
C ASP A 89 -6.23 -10.98 10.57
N VAL A 90 -6.73 -10.85 9.34
CA VAL A 90 -7.38 -11.93 8.57
C VAL A 90 -6.37 -12.73 7.73
N MET A 91 -5.18 -12.16 7.48
CA MET A 91 -4.15 -12.68 6.58
C MET A 91 -3.24 -13.74 7.21
#